data_AF-A0A3S4LJ00-F1
#
_entry.id   AF-A0A3S4LJ00-F1
#
_cell.length_a   1.000
_cell.length_b   1.000
_cell.length_c   1.000
_cell.angle_alpha   90.00
_cell.angle_beta   90.00
_cell.angle_gamma   90.00
#
_symmetry.space_group_name_H-M   'P 1'
#
loop_
_entity.id
_entity.type
_entity.pdbx_description
1 polymer ?
#
loop_
_entity_poly.entity_id
_entity_poly.type
_entity_poly.pdbx_seq_one_letter_code
_entity_poly.pdbx_strand_id
1 'polypeptide(L)'
;MPGIELQQSGEIDASDKQKLGERVLHAVLYEACAMALLVPLAALALQKNMLHMSALALMMSTAAMLWNMVFNALFERIERYFCWQRTVAVRCLHALGFEGGLVVLLVPLAAWWLDSSYWQAFLLDLGFFAFFLPYTYVFNWLYDHLRERLIARRSLAAAVE
;
A
#
# COMPACT_ATOMS: atom_id res chain seq x y z
N MET A 1 31.35 -23.98 22.24
CA MET A 1 31.91 -22.89 21.44
C MET A 1 30.87 -21.75 21.35
N PRO A 2 30.89 -20.76 22.27
CA PRO A 2 29.85 -19.74 22.39
C PRO A 2 30.04 -18.48 21.52
N GLY A 3 31.15 -18.35 20.79
CA GLY A 3 31.47 -17.14 20.01
C GLY A 3 30.72 -17.00 18.67
N ILE A 4 30.26 -18.10 18.07
CA ILE A 4 29.62 -18.08 16.73
C ILE A 4 28.14 -17.66 16.84
N GLU A 5 27.44 -18.06 17.91
CA GLU A 5 26.02 -17.72 18.11
C GLU A 5 25.80 -16.22 18.39
N LEU A 6 26.71 -15.57 19.13
CA LEU A 6 26.61 -14.13 19.42
C LEU A 6 26.88 -13.28 18.18
N GLN A 7 27.78 -13.72 17.29
CA GLN A 7 28.10 -13.02 16.05
C GLN A 7 26.99 -13.17 15.00
N GLN A 8 26.40 -14.38 14.86
CA GLN A 8 25.21 -14.58 14.03
C GLN A 8 23.98 -13.82 14.56
N SER A 9 23.78 -13.78 15.89
CA SER A 9 22.67 -13.03 16.49
C SER A 9 22.77 -11.51 16.24
N GLY A 10 23.99 -10.95 16.26
CA GLY A 10 24.21 -9.52 15.98
C GLY A 10 24.05 -9.16 14.50
N GLU A 11 24.48 -10.04 13.60
CA GLU A 11 24.37 -9.83 12.14
C GLU A 11 22.91 -9.97 11.66
N ILE A 12 22.14 -10.88 12.26
CA ILE A 12 20.70 -11.02 12.00
C ILE A 12 19.91 -9.79 12.47
N ASP A 13 20.15 -9.27 13.69
CA ASP A 13 19.47 -8.05 14.20
C ASP A 13 19.78 -6.81 13.35
N ALA A 14 21.04 -6.65 12.93
CA ALA A 14 21.46 -5.53 12.09
C ALA A 14 20.85 -5.60 10.68
N SER A 15 20.78 -6.79 10.07
CA SER A 15 20.15 -7.00 8.76
C SER A 15 18.64 -6.74 8.82
N ASP A 16 17.96 -7.18 9.88
CA ASP A 16 16.52 -6.99 10.03
C ASP A 16 16.16 -5.52 10.26
N LYS A 17 16.95 -4.78 11.06
CA LYS A 17 16.78 -3.32 11.22
C LYS A 17 16.95 -2.57 9.90
N GLN A 18 17.94 -2.93 9.08
CA GLN A 18 18.13 -2.31 7.77
C GLN A 18 16.93 -2.57 6.85
N LYS A 19 16.40 -3.79 6.83
CA LYS A 19 15.19 -4.14 6.06
C LYS A 19 13.95 -3.41 6.56
N LEU A 20 13.79 -3.26 7.88
CA LEU A 20 12.69 -2.50 8.46
C LEU A 20 12.78 -1.01 8.10
N GLY A 21 13.97 -0.42 8.16
CA GLY A 21 14.21 0.97 7.78
C GLY A 21 13.88 1.26 6.32
N GLU A 22 14.29 0.37 5.40
CA GLU A 22 13.95 0.50 3.97
C GLU A 22 12.44 0.42 3.73
N ARG A 23 11.74 -0.51 4.41
CA ARG A 23 10.29 -0.66 4.29
C ARG A 23 9.54 0.56 4.81
N VAL A 24 9.97 1.13 5.93
CA VAL A 24 9.38 2.35 6.49
C VAL A 24 9.63 3.53 5.57
N LEU A 25 10.85 3.71 5.07
CA LEU A 25 11.17 4.80 4.14
C LEU A 25 10.34 4.70 2.85
N HIS A 26 10.23 3.49 2.28
CA HIS A 26 9.38 3.24 1.11
C HIS A 26 7.93 3.62 1.41
N ALA A 27 7.36 3.13 2.51
CA ALA A 27 5.98 3.42 2.89
C ALA A 27 5.73 4.93 3.07
N VAL A 28 6.63 5.62 3.78
CA VAL A 28 6.51 7.07 4.02
C VAL A 28 6.62 7.86 2.72
N LEU A 29 7.59 7.54 1.84
CA LEU A 29 7.73 8.21 0.54
C LEU A 29 6.52 7.94 -0.35
N TYR A 30 6.03 6.69 -0.37
CA TYR A 30 4.86 6.29 -1.13
C TYR A 30 3.63 7.09 -0.69
N GLU A 31 3.39 7.19 0.62
CA GLU A 31 2.20 7.87 1.14
C GLU A 31 2.32 9.39 1.00
N ALA A 32 3.50 9.97 1.23
CA ALA A 32 3.73 11.40 1.06
C ALA A 32 3.54 11.85 -0.41
N CYS A 33 4.11 11.11 -1.37
CA CYS A 33 3.94 11.40 -2.79
C CYS A 33 2.49 11.19 -3.24
N ALA A 34 1.81 10.15 -2.74
CA ALA A 34 0.41 9.91 -3.03
C ALA A 34 -0.45 11.08 -2.57
N MET A 35 -0.27 11.53 -1.33
CA MET A 35 -1.00 12.68 -0.78
C MET A 35 -0.71 13.97 -1.53
N ALA A 36 0.55 14.23 -1.89
CA ALA A 36 0.96 15.42 -2.63
C ALA A 36 0.28 15.54 -4.01
N LEU A 37 -0.05 14.41 -4.64
CA LEU A 37 -0.70 14.37 -5.95
C LEU A 37 -2.23 14.27 -5.84
N LEU A 38 -2.72 13.37 -4.99
CA LEU A 38 -4.14 13.04 -4.90
C LEU A 38 -4.94 14.13 -4.22
N VAL A 39 -4.42 14.72 -3.13
CA VAL A 39 -5.18 15.71 -2.34
C VAL A 39 -5.48 16.97 -3.15
N PRO A 40 -4.52 17.60 -3.88
CA PRO A 40 -4.84 18.74 -4.73
C PRO A 40 -5.81 18.37 -5.85
N LEU A 41 -5.62 17.22 -6.49
CA LEU A 41 -6.50 16.76 -7.57
C LEU A 41 -7.94 16.58 -7.08
N ALA A 42 -8.12 15.93 -5.94
CA ALA A 42 -9.42 15.69 -5.34
C ALA A 42 -10.06 16.99 -4.82
N ALA A 43 -9.27 17.90 -4.22
CA ALA A 43 -9.74 19.21 -3.78
C ALA A 43 -10.24 20.08 -4.95
N LEU A 44 -9.53 20.06 -6.09
CA LEU A 44 -9.95 20.75 -7.31
C LEU A 44 -11.21 20.13 -7.92
N ALA A 45 -11.29 18.80 -7.97
CA ALA A 45 -12.43 18.09 -8.54
C ALA A 45 -13.72 18.30 -7.73
N LEU A 46 -13.61 18.31 -6.39
CA LEU A 46 -14.75 18.42 -5.48
C LEU A 46 -15.01 19.84 -4.96
N GLN A 47 -14.14 20.81 -5.29
CA GLN A 47 -14.20 22.20 -4.79
C GLN A 47 -14.26 22.27 -3.26
N LYS A 48 -13.51 21.41 -2.57
CA LYS A 48 -13.44 21.31 -1.11
C LYS A 48 -12.07 21.74 -0.59
N ASN A 49 -12.02 22.09 0.70
CA ASN A 49 -10.76 22.49 1.37
C ASN A 49 -9.74 21.33 1.39
N MET A 50 -8.46 21.63 1.13
CA MET A 50 -7.36 20.65 1.13
C MET A 50 -7.22 19.89 2.45
N LEU A 51 -7.47 20.53 3.60
CA LEU A 51 -7.43 19.86 4.91
C LEU A 51 -8.54 18.80 5.03
N HIS A 52 -9.73 19.11 4.52
CA HIS A 52 -10.86 18.19 4.55
C HIS A 52 -10.64 16.99 3.62
N MET A 53 -10.00 17.22 2.46
CA MET A 53 -9.66 16.18 1.49
C MET A 53 -8.47 15.31 1.92
N SER A 54 -7.47 15.90 2.57
CA SER A 54 -6.34 15.13 3.14
C SER A 54 -6.78 14.26 4.30
N ALA A 55 -7.67 14.75 5.17
CA ALA A 55 -8.28 13.95 6.22
C ALA A 55 -9.07 12.76 5.64
N LEU A 56 -9.88 12.98 4.59
CA LEU A 56 -10.56 11.90 3.88
C LEU A 56 -9.56 10.90 3.29
N ALA A 57 -8.54 11.37 2.58
CA ALA A 57 -7.54 10.50 1.96
C ALA A 57 -6.81 9.63 3.00
N LEU A 58 -6.42 10.21 4.14
CA LEU A 58 -5.80 9.47 5.24
C LEU A 58 -6.74 8.42 5.84
N MET A 59 -8.00 8.80 6.06
CA MET A 59 -9.03 7.91 6.62
C MET A 59 -9.30 6.73 5.67
N MET A 60 -9.42 7.00 4.37
CA MET A 60 -9.63 5.98 3.33
C MET A 60 -8.41 5.08 3.16
N SER A 61 -7.19 5.64 3.15
CA SER A 61 -5.92 4.89 3.11
C SER A 61 -5.84 3.92 4.30
N THR A 62 -6.13 4.42 5.50
CA THR A 62 -6.10 3.61 6.73
C THR A 62 -7.16 2.51 6.69
N ALA A 63 -8.39 2.84 6.30
CA ALA A 63 -9.47 1.86 6.17
C ALA A 63 -9.14 0.77 5.14
N ALA A 64 -8.60 1.15 3.98
CA ALA A 64 -8.18 0.24 2.93
C ALA A 64 -7.03 -0.68 3.40
N MET A 65 -6.04 -0.14 4.11
CA MET A 65 -4.93 -0.91 4.68
C MET A 65 -5.44 -1.95 5.69
N LEU A 66 -6.31 -1.54 6.62
CA LEU A 66 -6.93 -2.44 7.59
C LEU A 66 -7.76 -3.52 6.91
N TRP A 67 -8.58 -3.14 5.92
CA TRP A 67 -9.36 -4.10 5.14
C TRP A 67 -8.47 -5.10 4.42
N ASN A 68 -7.38 -4.65 3.78
CA ASN A 68 -6.44 -5.53 3.11
C ASN A 68 -5.82 -6.56 4.08
N MET A 69 -5.42 -6.12 5.28
CA MET A 69 -4.90 -7.03 6.29
C MET A 69 -5.94 -8.05 6.75
N VAL A 70 -7.17 -7.59 7.06
CA VAL A 70 -8.27 -8.46 7.52
C VAL A 70 -8.68 -9.45 6.43
N PHE A 71 -8.91 -8.98 5.21
CA PHE A 71 -9.32 -9.80 4.08
C PHE A 71 -8.28 -10.87 3.76
N ASN A 72 -7.00 -10.48 3.66
CA ASN A 72 -5.93 -11.43 3.39
C ASN A 72 -5.84 -12.50 4.49
N ALA A 73 -5.91 -12.11 5.77
CA ALA A 73 -5.88 -13.05 6.88
C ALA A 73 -7.07 -14.02 6.88
N LEU A 74 -8.28 -13.51 6.59
CA LEU A 74 -9.49 -14.34 6.48
C LEU A 74 -9.40 -15.31 5.30
N PHE A 75 -9.00 -14.82 4.13
CA PHE A 75 -8.93 -15.63 2.93
C PHE A 75 -7.87 -16.72 3.04
N GLU A 76 -6.70 -16.41 3.57
CA GLU A 76 -5.68 -17.41 3.87
C GLU A 76 -6.20 -18.50 4.83
N ARG A 77 -6.97 -18.11 5.85
CA ARG A 77 -7.55 -19.08 6.79
C ARG A 77 -8.56 -20.00 6.09
N ILE A 78 -9.38 -19.46 5.20
CA ILE A 78 -10.35 -20.21 4.39
C ILE A 78 -9.60 -21.15 3.43
N GLU A 79 -8.60 -20.66 2.71
CA GLU A 79 -7.80 -21.48 1.80
C GLU A 79 -7.13 -22.66 2.52
N ARG A 80 -6.54 -22.41 3.69
CA ARG A 80 -5.91 -23.46 4.51
C ARG A 80 -6.94 -24.47 5.03
N TYR A 81 -8.14 -24.02 5.39
CA TYR A 81 -9.20 -24.90 5.89
C TYR A 81 -9.79 -25.79 4.81
N PHE A 82 -9.98 -25.27 3.59
CA PHE A 82 -10.58 -26.00 2.46
C PHE A 82 -9.55 -26.63 1.50
N CYS A 83 -8.24 -26.50 1.77
CA CYS A 83 -7.15 -26.95 0.90
C CYS A 83 -7.34 -26.52 -0.57
N TRP A 84 -7.79 -25.28 -0.79
CA TRP A 84 -8.06 -24.79 -2.14
C TRP A 84 -6.80 -24.79 -3.01
N GLN A 85 -6.89 -25.42 -4.17
CA GLN A 85 -5.91 -25.17 -5.23
C GLN A 85 -6.18 -23.79 -5.81
N ARG A 86 -5.11 -23.00 -6.01
CA ARG A 86 -5.11 -21.62 -6.55
C ARG A 86 -5.50 -21.60 -8.04
N THR A 87 -6.70 -22.08 -8.35
CA THR A 87 -7.30 -22.07 -9.69
C THR A 87 -7.72 -20.66 -10.07
N VAL A 88 -7.95 -20.42 -11.37
CA VAL A 88 -8.44 -19.12 -11.87
C VAL A 88 -9.71 -18.68 -11.15
N ALA A 89 -10.63 -19.60 -10.87
CA ALA A 89 -11.88 -19.31 -10.16
C ALA A 89 -11.63 -18.76 -8.74
N VAL A 90 -10.69 -19.35 -7.99
CA VAL A 90 -10.33 -18.89 -6.63
C VAL A 90 -9.70 -17.50 -6.68
N ARG A 91 -8.88 -17.20 -7.71
CA ARG A 91 -8.29 -15.86 -7.89
C ARG A 91 -9.34 -14.82 -8.24
N CYS A 92 -10.32 -15.15 -9.08
CA CYS A 92 -11.45 -14.28 -9.38
C CYS A 92 -12.31 -14.04 -8.13
N LEU A 93 -12.61 -15.09 -7.35
CA LEU A 93 -13.35 -14.95 -6.09
C LEU A 93 -12.63 -14.05 -5.09
N HIS A 94 -11.30 -14.23 -4.96
CA HIS A 94 -10.46 -13.36 -4.13
C HIS A 94 -10.54 -11.91 -4.57
N ALA A 95 -10.31 -11.64 -5.86
CA ALA A 95 -10.31 -10.28 -6.40
C ALA A 95 -11.69 -9.61 -6.25
N LEU A 96 -12.77 -10.32 -6.59
CA LEU A 96 -14.14 -9.80 -6.47
C LEU A 96 -14.53 -9.58 -5.00
N GLY A 97 -14.15 -10.49 -4.10
CA GLY A 97 -14.40 -10.34 -2.67
C GLY A 97 -13.62 -9.19 -2.04
N PHE A 98 -12.37 -9.01 -2.45
CA PHE A 98 -11.51 -7.92 -2.00
C PHE A 98 -12.07 -6.58 -2.44
N GLU A 99 -12.30 -6.42 -3.74
CA GLU A 99 -12.77 -5.19 -4.36
C GLU A 99 -14.19 -4.85 -3.88
N GLY A 100 -15.10 -5.82 -3.90
CA GLY A 100 -16.47 -5.63 -3.41
C GLY A 100 -16.51 -5.26 -1.94
N GLY A 101 -15.66 -5.87 -1.12
CA GLY A 101 -15.52 -5.53 0.29
C GLY A 101 -14.98 -4.11 0.52
N LEU A 102 -13.99 -3.69 -0.27
CA LEU A 102 -13.49 -2.31 -0.24
C LEU A 102 -14.59 -1.31 -0.59
N VAL A 103 -15.34 -1.55 -1.67
CA VAL A 103 -16.46 -0.67 -2.06
C VAL A 103 -17.50 -0.55 -0.94
N VAL A 104 -17.89 -1.67 -0.32
CA VAL A 104 -18.84 -1.68 0.80
C VAL A 104 -18.32 -0.93 2.03
N LEU A 105 -17.00 -0.88 2.24
CA LEU A 105 -16.39 -0.17 3.35
C LEU A 105 -16.15 1.32 3.06
N LEU A 106 -15.55 1.63 1.91
CA LEU A 106 -15.05 2.96 1.57
C LEU A 106 -16.16 3.87 1.03
N VAL A 107 -17.11 3.36 0.25
CA VAL A 107 -18.17 4.21 -0.34
C VAL A 107 -19.08 4.82 0.72
N PRO A 108 -19.61 4.07 1.71
CA PRO A 108 -20.40 4.68 2.78
C PRO A 108 -19.59 5.67 3.62
N LEU A 109 -18.31 5.37 3.84
CA LEU A 109 -17.38 6.24 4.57
C LEU A 109 -17.17 7.58 3.85
N ALA A 110 -16.93 7.55 2.54
CA ALA A 110 -16.83 8.76 1.71
C ALA A 110 -18.14 9.53 1.66
N ALA A 111 -19.26 8.84 1.43
CA ALA A 111 -20.58 9.45 1.35
C ALA A 111 -20.93 10.20 2.64
N TRP A 112 -20.65 9.57 3.79
CA TRP A 112 -20.85 10.17 5.10
C TRP A 112 -19.92 11.36 5.34
N TRP A 113 -18.63 11.25 4.99
CA TRP A 113 -17.66 12.32 5.22
C TRP A 113 -17.91 13.57 4.36
N LEU A 114 -18.27 13.37 3.09
CA LEU A 114 -18.46 14.46 2.12
C LEU A 114 -19.90 15.00 2.08
N ASP A 115 -20.82 14.39 2.83
CA ASP A 115 -22.26 14.60 2.75
C ASP A 115 -22.76 14.48 1.30
N SER A 116 -22.31 13.43 0.62
CA SER A 116 -22.56 13.20 -0.81
C SER A 116 -23.40 11.94 -1.02
N SER A 117 -24.07 11.86 -2.16
CA SER A 117 -24.79 10.63 -2.54
C SER A 117 -23.85 9.42 -2.67
N TYR A 118 -24.35 8.22 -2.42
CA TYR A 118 -23.59 6.97 -2.61
C TYR A 118 -23.03 6.83 -4.03
N TRP A 119 -23.75 7.35 -5.04
CA TRP A 119 -23.28 7.33 -6.43
C TRP A 119 -22.03 8.20 -6.63
N GLN A 120 -22.02 9.40 -6.07
CA GLN A 120 -20.85 10.30 -6.14
C GLN A 120 -19.67 9.71 -5.37
N ALA A 121 -19.91 9.15 -4.18
CA ALA A 121 -18.88 8.47 -3.40
C ALA A 121 -18.31 7.24 -4.11
N PHE A 122 -19.16 6.46 -4.80
CA PHE A 122 -18.71 5.34 -5.64
C PHE A 122 -17.85 5.79 -6.81
N LEU A 123 -18.23 6.87 -7.51
CA LEU A 123 -17.41 7.45 -8.57
C LEU A 123 -16.07 8.00 -8.04
N LEU A 124 -16.07 8.58 -6.85
CA LEU A 124 -14.84 9.02 -6.18
C LEU A 124 -13.92 7.84 -5.87
N ASP A 125 -14.46 6.76 -5.32
CA ASP A 125 -13.73 5.53 -5.01
C ASP A 125 -13.13 4.91 -6.28
N LEU A 126 -13.91 4.84 -7.36
CA LEU A 126 -13.41 4.41 -8.67
C LEU A 126 -12.31 5.34 -9.22
N GLY A 127 -12.43 6.65 -9.00
CA GLY A 127 -11.41 7.63 -9.36
C GLY A 127 -10.12 7.43 -8.56
N PHE A 128 -10.23 7.15 -7.26
CA PHE A 128 -9.08 6.81 -6.43
C PHE A 128 -8.43 5.51 -6.88
N PHE A 129 -9.22 4.46 -7.15
CA PHE A 129 -8.71 3.20 -7.68
C PHE A 129 -7.96 3.39 -9.01
N ALA A 130 -8.56 4.14 -9.94
CA ALA A 130 -7.96 4.46 -11.23
C ALA A 130 -6.69 5.30 -11.12
N PHE A 131 -6.56 6.13 -10.08
CA PHE A 131 -5.35 6.89 -9.77
C PHE A 131 -4.26 6.01 -9.12
N PHE A 132 -4.63 5.25 -8.08
CA PHE A 132 -3.69 4.49 -7.26
C PHE A 132 -3.07 3.32 -8.01
N LEU A 133 -3.78 2.67 -8.92
CA LEU A 133 -3.23 1.56 -9.73
C LEU A 133 -1.99 1.97 -10.54
N PRO A 134 -2.07 2.95 -11.47
CA PRO A 134 -0.89 3.38 -12.23
C PRO A 134 0.14 4.07 -11.34
N TYR A 135 -0.30 4.84 -10.33
CA TYR A 135 0.60 5.48 -9.37
C TYR A 135 1.49 4.45 -8.66
N THR A 136 0.89 3.39 -8.10
CA THR A 136 1.62 2.35 -7.37
C THR A 136 2.63 1.65 -8.28
N TYR A 137 2.22 1.34 -9.50
CA TYR A 137 3.12 0.72 -10.48
C TYR A 137 4.32 1.60 -10.81
N VAL A 138 4.10 2.88 -11.14
CA VAL A 138 5.16 3.82 -11.49
C VAL A 138 6.07 4.11 -10.31
N PHE A 139 5.50 4.30 -9.12
CA PHE A 139 6.27 4.56 -7.90
C PHE A 139 7.19 3.38 -7.58
N ASN A 140 6.65 2.16 -7.57
CA ASN A 140 7.45 0.96 -7.28
C ASN A 140 8.56 0.79 -8.32
N TRP A 141 8.24 0.92 -9.61
CA TRP A 141 9.23 0.84 -10.67
C TRP A 141 10.35 1.89 -10.52
N LEU A 142 10.00 3.14 -10.20
CA LEU A 142 10.98 4.21 -10.03
C LEU A 142 11.84 3.97 -8.78
N TYR A 143 11.24 3.55 -7.68
CA TYR A 143 11.93 3.25 -6.43
C TYR A 143 12.95 2.12 -6.62
N ASP A 144 12.54 1.02 -7.24
CA ASP A 144 13.39 -0.13 -7.51
C ASP A 144 14.56 0.25 -8.43
N HIS A 145 14.29 0.99 -9.51
CA HIS A 145 15.33 1.44 -10.45
C HIS A 145 16.34 2.41 -9.79
N LEU A 146 15.88 3.31 -8.93
CA LEU A 146 16.77 4.21 -8.18
C LEU A 146 17.60 3.44 -7.16
N ARG A 147 16.99 2.46 -6.46
CA ARG A 147 17.67 1.62 -5.48
C ARG A 147 18.76 0.77 -6.14
N GLU A 148 18.47 0.13 -7.26
CA GLU A 148 19.45 -0.63 -8.06
C GLU A 148 20.64 0.25 -8.46
N ARG A 149 20.39 1.47 -8.94
CA ARG A 149 21.46 2.42 -9.30
C ARG A 149 22.31 2.85 -8.11
N LEU A 150 21.71 3.04 -6.94
CA LEU A 150 22.44 3.41 -5.72
C LEU A 150 23.31 2.26 -5.22
N ILE A 151 22.81 1.01 -5.28
CA ILE A 151 23.56 -0.18 -4.91
C ILE A 151 24.73 -0.38 -5.89
N ALA A 152 24.50 -0.26 -7.19
CA ALA A 152 25.54 -0.36 -8.21
C ALA A 152 26.65 0.70 -8.06
N ARG A 153 26.31 1.91 -7.59
CA ARG A 153 27.30 2.96 -7.29
C ARG A 153 28.12 2.65 -6.05
N ARG A 154 27.51 2.09 -5.00
CA ARG A 154 28.21 1.70 -3.77
C ARG A 154 29.16 0.53 -4.00
N SER A 155 28.76 -0.48 -4.78
CA SER A 155 29.64 -1.60 -5.12
C SER A 155 30.83 -1.16 -5.98
N LEU A 156 30.65 -0.18 -6.87
CA LEU A 156 31.75 0.37 -7.65
C LEU A 156 32.74 1.18 -6.78
N ALA A 157 32.24 2.02 -5.87
CA ALA A 157 33.07 2.80 -4.96
C ALA A 157 33.91 1.90 -4.03
N ALA A 158 33.30 0.84 -3.48
CA ALA A 158 33.98 -0.12 -2.62
C ALA A 158 34.97 -1.04 -3.35
N ALA A 159 34.87 -1.16 -4.69
CA ALA A 159 35.83 -1.92 -5.50
C ALA A 159 37.04 -1.07 -5.96
N VAL A 160 36.97 0.25 -5.77
CA VAL A 160 38.02 1.21 -6.13
C VAL A 160 38.87 1.61 -4.92
N GLU A 161 38.36 1.41 -3.70
CA GLU A 161 39.12 1.46 -2.43
C GLU A 161 39.86 0.16 -2.14
#